data_AF-A0A1F7WXX7-F1
#
_entry.id   AF-A0A1F7WXX7-F1
#
_cell.length_a   1.000
_cell.length_b   1.000
_cell.length_c   1.000
_cell.angle_alpha   90.00
_cell.angle_beta   90.00
_cell.angle_gamma   90.00
#
_symmetry.space_group_name_H-M   'P 1'
#
loop_
_entity.id
_entity.type
_entity.pdbx_description
1 polymer ?
#
loop_
_entity_poly.entity_id
_entity_poly.type
_entity_poly.pdbx_seq_one_letter_code
_entity_poly.pdbx_strand_id
1 'polypeptide(L)'
;MKKKKTNGVRTKPEPLSLETLKFTPYPEVRREVFNKVGKMPTFPKDLPKGVWTEQAVKVLEERYLVKDTRGKIVETPDELCWRVAWEIASADARWGAKRKEVFELTREYFKILAISRSKKGSI
;
A
#
# COMPACT_ATOMS: atom_id res chain seq x y z
N MET A 1 -54.18 3.98 19.42
CA MET A 1 -52.82 3.55 19.84
C MET A 1 -51.85 4.71 19.68
N LYS A 2 -51.26 5.21 20.78
CA LYS A 2 -50.41 6.40 20.79
C LYS A 2 -48.99 6.05 20.31
N LYS A 3 -48.50 6.76 19.29
CA LYS A 3 -47.11 6.66 18.80
C LYS A 3 -46.14 7.15 19.89
N LYS A 4 -45.27 6.29 20.41
CA LYS A 4 -44.18 6.68 21.30
C LYS A 4 -43.10 7.39 20.47
N LYS A 5 -42.92 8.70 20.71
CA LYS A 5 -41.75 9.45 20.24
C LYS A 5 -40.53 9.01 21.05
N THR A 6 -39.56 8.35 20.44
CA THR A 6 -38.24 8.13 21.04
C THR A 6 -37.42 9.39 20.87
N ASN A 7 -37.27 10.17 21.94
CA ASN A 7 -36.37 11.31 21.98
C ASN A 7 -34.93 10.80 21.92
N GLY A 8 -34.35 10.81 20.71
CA GLY A 8 -32.91 10.63 20.52
C GLY A 8 -32.17 11.86 21.03
N VAL A 9 -31.70 11.82 22.27
CA VAL A 9 -30.81 12.83 22.83
C VAL A 9 -29.53 12.84 21.99
N ARG A 10 -29.34 13.87 21.17
CA ARG A 10 -28.04 14.13 20.54
C ARG A 10 -27.10 14.67 21.61
N THR A 11 -26.41 13.78 22.32
CA THR A 11 -25.27 14.16 23.16
C THR A 11 -24.16 14.66 22.25
N LYS A 12 -23.61 15.85 22.55
CA LYS A 12 -22.42 16.36 21.86
C LYS A 12 -21.30 15.31 22.01
N PRO A 13 -20.58 14.93 20.94
CA PRO A 13 -19.48 13.97 21.08
C PRO A 13 -18.45 14.56 22.05
N GLU A 14 -17.98 13.74 23.00
CA GLU A 14 -16.91 14.13 23.92
C GLU A 14 -15.70 14.65 23.12
N PRO A 15 -14.99 15.66 23.63
CA PRO A 15 -13.82 16.20 22.94
C PRO A 15 -12.77 15.09 22.76
N LEU A 16 -12.30 14.93 21.52
CA LEU A 16 -11.28 13.94 21.18
C LEU A 16 -10.01 14.21 22.00
N SER A 17 -9.61 13.28 22.85
CA SER A 17 -8.35 13.28 23.61
C SER A 17 -7.47 12.10 23.17
N LEU A 18 -6.17 12.14 23.44
CA LEU A 18 -5.27 11.04 23.09
C LEU A 18 -5.64 9.75 23.84
N GLU A 19 -6.15 9.88 25.06
CA GLU A 19 -6.56 8.78 25.94
C GLU A 19 -7.87 8.12 25.50
N THR A 20 -8.71 8.86 24.77
CA THR A 20 -10.02 8.38 24.29
C THR A 20 -9.98 7.84 22.85
N LEU A 21 -8.89 8.09 22.12
CA LEU A 21 -8.74 7.67 20.75
C LEU A 21 -8.51 6.15 20.67
N LYS A 22 -9.47 5.43 20.06
CA LYS A 22 -9.39 3.99 19.86
C LYS A 22 -8.90 3.68 18.45
N PHE A 23 -7.78 2.97 18.36
CA PHE A 23 -7.24 2.49 17.09
C PHE A 23 -7.40 0.98 16.96
N THR A 24 -7.69 0.52 15.76
CA THR A 24 -7.58 -0.90 15.44
C THR A 24 -6.10 -1.29 15.42
N PRO A 25 -5.67 -2.33 16.16
CA PRO A 25 -4.30 -2.81 16.13
C PRO A 25 -3.85 -3.15 14.70
N TYR A 26 -2.61 -2.78 14.35
CA TYR A 26 -2.06 -3.01 13.00
C TYR A 26 -2.16 -4.47 12.51
N PRO A 27 -1.91 -5.51 13.34
CA PRO A 27 -2.06 -6.90 12.90
C PRO A 27 -3.49 -7.25 12.46
N GLU A 28 -4.50 -6.65 13.10
CA GLU A 28 -5.90 -6.86 12.72
C GLU A 28 -6.21 -6.21 11.39
N VAL A 29 -5.75 -4.96 11.20
CA VAL A 29 -5.88 -4.23 9.94
C VAL A 29 -5.22 -5.01 8.79
N ARG A 30 -4.00 -5.50 9.00
CA ARG A 30 -3.26 -6.32 8.03
C ARG A 30 -4.01 -7.60 7.66
N ARG A 31 -4.56 -8.29 8.66
CA ARG A 31 -5.36 -9.51 8.46
C ARG A 31 -6.64 -9.22 7.69
N GLU A 32 -7.33 -8.13 8.00
CA GLU A 32 -8.53 -7.71 7.27
C GLU A 32 -8.21 -7.45 5.80
N VAL A 33 -7.18 -6.65 5.52
CA VAL A 33 -6.71 -6.37 4.16
C VAL A 33 -6.37 -7.68 3.45
N PHE A 34 -5.55 -8.53 4.05
CA PHE A 34 -5.15 -9.81 3.47
C PHE A 34 -6.33 -10.72 3.15
N ASN A 35 -7.35 -10.78 4.02
CA ASN A 35 -8.54 -11.59 3.78
C ASN A 35 -9.36 -11.08 2.59
N LYS A 36 -9.38 -9.76 2.36
CA LYS A 36 -10.10 -9.14 1.23
C LYS A 36 -9.33 -9.23 -0.07
N VAL A 37 -8.03 -8.93 -0.05
CA VAL A 37 -7.22 -8.82 -1.27
C VAL A 37 -6.46 -10.09 -1.58
N GLY A 38 -6.04 -10.88 -0.61
CA GLY A 38 -5.20 -12.07 -0.77
C GLY A 38 -3.70 -11.77 -0.87
N LYS A 39 -2.92 -12.76 -1.34
CA LYS A 39 -1.47 -12.60 -1.56
C LYS A 39 -1.17 -11.63 -2.69
N MET A 40 -0.07 -10.89 -2.56
CA MET A 40 0.48 -10.03 -3.60
C MET A 40 0.74 -10.85 -4.88
N PRO A 41 0.24 -10.42 -6.05
CA PRO A 41 0.56 -11.05 -7.31
C PRO A 41 2.02 -10.79 -7.69
N THR A 42 2.60 -11.69 -8.48
CA THR A 42 3.96 -11.53 -9.01
C THR A 42 4.06 -10.29 -9.89
N PHE A 43 5.24 -9.68 -9.94
CA PHE A 43 5.50 -8.53 -10.80
C PHE A 43 5.12 -8.83 -12.28
N PRO A 44 4.18 -8.07 -12.87
CA PRO A 44 3.73 -8.31 -14.24
C PRO A 44 4.82 -8.04 -15.28
N LYS A 45 5.01 -8.97 -16.22
CA LYS A 45 6.04 -8.86 -17.28
C LYS A 45 5.74 -7.79 -18.33
N ASP A 46 4.48 -7.35 -18.42
CA ASP A 46 4.02 -6.32 -19.37
C ASP A 46 4.33 -4.89 -18.90
N LEU A 47 4.72 -4.71 -17.63
CA LEU A 47 5.05 -3.38 -17.12
C LEU A 47 6.47 -2.96 -17.55
N PRO A 48 6.65 -1.68 -17.91
CA PRO A 48 7.98 -1.14 -18.18
C PRO A 48 8.86 -1.20 -16.94
N LYS A 49 10.13 -1.53 -17.12
CA LYS A 49 11.13 -1.52 -16.06
C LYS A 49 11.62 -0.11 -15.79
N GLY A 50 11.98 0.15 -14.53
CA GLY A 50 12.64 1.39 -14.15
C GLY A 50 14.04 1.50 -14.76
N VAL A 51 14.50 2.72 -14.98
CA VAL A 51 15.90 3.01 -15.36
C VAL A 51 16.63 3.45 -14.11
N TRP A 52 17.57 2.62 -13.65
CA TRP A 52 18.29 2.82 -12.40
C TRP A 52 19.77 3.09 -12.69
N THR A 53 20.34 4.11 -12.06
CA THR A 53 21.79 4.32 -12.11
C THR A 53 22.50 3.28 -11.24
N GLU A 54 23.76 2.99 -11.54
CA GLU A 54 24.56 2.05 -10.75
C GLU A 54 24.63 2.44 -9.26
N GLN A 55 24.77 3.75 -8.97
CA GLN A 55 24.78 4.25 -7.60
C GLN A 55 23.44 4.03 -6.91
N ALA A 56 22.31 4.22 -7.62
CA ALA A 56 20.99 3.97 -7.06
C ALA A 56 20.80 2.49 -6.74
N VAL A 57 21.20 1.60 -7.66
CA VAL A 57 21.15 0.15 -7.44
C VAL A 57 21.96 -0.22 -6.19
N LYS A 58 23.20 0.28 -6.06
CA LYS A 58 24.04 0.01 -4.89
C LYS A 58 23.39 0.41 -3.56
N VAL A 59 22.79 1.61 -3.49
CA VAL A 59 22.09 2.07 -2.29
C VAL A 59 20.86 1.19 -1.97
N LEU A 60 20.13 0.76 -3.00
CA LEU A 60 18.98 -0.13 -2.85
C LEU A 60 19.41 -1.50 -2.32
N GLU A 61 20.45 -2.09 -2.88
CA GLU A 61 21.04 -3.37 -2.44
C GLU A 61 21.54 -3.35 -1.00
N GLU A 62 22.12 -2.23 -0.56
CA GLU A 62 22.64 -2.09 0.79
C GLU A 62 21.53 -2.06 1.85
N ARG A 63 20.44 -1.32 1.60
CA ARG A 63 19.48 -0.93 2.66
C ARG A 63 18.04 -1.39 2.48
N TYR A 64 17.59 -1.65 1.26
CA TYR A 64 16.16 -1.74 0.97
C TYR A 64 15.71 -3.04 0.31
N LEU A 65 16.53 -3.63 -0.56
CA LEU A 65 16.17 -4.88 -1.22
C LEU A 65 16.15 -6.03 -0.21
N VAL A 66 15.11 -6.86 -0.33
CA VAL A 66 14.97 -8.04 0.53
C VAL A 66 16.14 -9.00 0.30
N LYS A 67 16.69 -9.50 1.41
CA LYS A 67 17.74 -10.52 1.45
C LYS A 67 17.18 -11.80 2.05
N ASP A 68 17.65 -12.93 1.56
CA ASP A 68 17.35 -14.23 2.15
C ASP A 68 18.10 -14.44 3.48
N THR A 69 17.91 -15.60 4.09
CA THR A 69 18.57 -15.98 5.36
C THR A 69 20.09 -16.08 5.26
N ARG A 70 20.65 -16.13 4.05
CA ARG A 70 22.10 -16.18 3.77
C ARG A 70 22.65 -14.79 3.40
N GLY A 71 21.82 -13.75 3.43
CA GLY A 71 22.20 -12.39 3.06
C GLY A 71 22.25 -12.15 1.55
N LYS A 72 21.79 -13.09 0.72
CA LYS A 72 21.74 -12.91 -0.73
C LYS A 72 20.52 -12.08 -1.11
N ILE A 73 20.71 -11.12 -2.00
CA ILE A 73 19.64 -10.27 -2.53
C ILE A 73 18.71 -11.14 -3.40
N VAL A 74 17.41 -11.08 -3.10
CA VAL A 74 16.36 -11.87 -3.78
C VAL A 74 15.26 -11.01 -4.40
N GLU A 75 15.42 -9.69 -4.35
CA GLU A 75 14.49 -8.71 -4.88
C GLU A 75 15.25 -7.74 -5.79
N THR A 76 14.65 -7.39 -6.92
CA THR A 76 15.14 -6.34 -7.82
C THR A 76 14.56 -4.96 -7.46
N PRO A 77 15.16 -3.84 -7.91
CA PRO A 77 14.58 -2.50 -7.73
C PRO A 77 13.12 -2.38 -8.19
N ASP A 78 12.78 -3.00 -9.33
CA ASP A 78 11.42 -2.99 -9.86
C ASP A 78 10.46 -3.80 -8.96
N GLU A 79 10.90 -4.96 -8.46
CA GLU A 79 10.12 -5.77 -7.51
C GLU A 79 9.91 -5.06 -6.16
N LEU A 80 10.91 -4.29 -5.70
CA LEU A 80 10.76 -3.42 -4.54
C LEU A 80 9.67 -2.37 -4.79
N CYS A 81 9.71 -1.67 -5.92
CA CYS A 81 8.69 -0.69 -6.27
C CYS A 81 7.31 -1.35 -6.40
N TRP A 82 7.24 -2.56 -6.96
CA TRP A 82 6.01 -3.34 -7.08
C TRP A 82 5.43 -3.70 -5.71
N ARG A 83 6.27 -4.16 -4.78
CA ARG A 83 5.86 -4.47 -3.40
C ARG A 83 5.31 -3.24 -2.69
N VAL A 84 6.02 -2.11 -2.78
CA VAL A 84 5.57 -0.85 -2.17
C VAL A 84 4.25 -0.38 -2.78
N ALA A 85 4.12 -0.45 -4.11
CA ALA A 85 2.88 -0.09 -4.79
C ALA A 85 1.69 -0.97 -4.34
N TRP A 86 1.91 -2.28 -4.18
CA TRP A 86 0.87 -3.21 -3.73
C TRP A 86 0.44 -2.91 -2.30
N GLU A 87 1.38 -2.66 -1.39
CA GLU A 87 1.06 -2.32 0.00
C GLU A 87 0.21 -1.05 0.08
N ILE A 88 0.57 0.00 -0.69
CA ILE A 88 -0.21 1.24 -0.76
C ILE A 88 -1.63 0.95 -1.29
N ALA A 89 -1.74 0.30 -2.46
CA ALA A 89 -3.03 0.03 -3.08
C ALA A 89 -3.92 -0.92 -2.25
N SER A 90 -3.33 -1.87 -1.54
CA SER A 90 -4.07 -2.84 -0.73
C SER A 90 -4.81 -2.22 0.45
N ALA A 91 -4.34 -1.07 0.94
CA ALA A 91 -4.99 -0.34 2.01
C ALA A 91 -6.42 0.08 1.65
N ASP A 92 -6.69 0.33 0.36
CA ASP A 92 -8.01 0.74 -0.14
C ASP A 92 -9.07 -0.36 -0.02
N ALA A 93 -8.68 -1.62 0.20
CA ALA A 93 -9.62 -2.70 0.46
C ALA A 93 -10.44 -2.48 1.74
N ARG A 94 -9.94 -1.68 2.69
CA ARG A 94 -10.69 -1.26 3.88
C ARG A 94 -11.84 -0.33 3.54
N TRP A 95 -11.74 0.37 2.42
CA TRP A 95 -12.71 1.34 1.92
C TRP A 95 -13.58 0.79 0.79
N GLY A 96 -13.53 -0.53 0.54
CA GLY A 96 -14.43 -1.23 -0.39
C GLY A 96 -13.81 -1.60 -1.73
N ALA A 97 -12.53 -1.25 -1.97
CA ALA A 97 -11.85 -1.69 -3.18
C ALA A 97 -11.74 -3.22 -3.25
N LYS A 98 -12.07 -3.79 -4.40
CA LYS A 98 -11.94 -5.21 -4.69
C LYS A 98 -10.52 -5.52 -5.17
N ARG A 99 -10.11 -6.79 -5.10
CA ARG A 99 -8.78 -7.25 -5.55
C ARG A 99 -8.40 -6.75 -6.95
N LYS A 100 -9.36 -6.70 -7.89
CA LYS A 100 -9.10 -6.20 -9.25
C LYS A 100 -8.76 -4.71 -9.25
N GLU A 101 -9.51 -3.89 -8.51
CA GLU A 101 -9.25 -2.45 -8.40
C GLU A 101 -7.91 -2.19 -7.71
N VAL A 102 -7.62 -2.92 -6.63
CA VAL A 102 -6.31 -2.89 -5.96
C VAL A 102 -5.16 -3.22 -6.92
N PHE A 103 -5.35 -4.21 -7.79
CA PHE A 103 -4.33 -4.58 -8.79
C PHE A 103 -4.10 -3.47 -9.82
N GLU A 104 -5.16 -2.86 -10.35
CA GLU A 104 -5.01 -1.73 -11.29
C GLU A 104 -4.34 -0.52 -10.61
N LEU A 105 -4.75 -0.20 -9.39
CA LEU A 105 -4.15 0.89 -8.61
C LEU A 105 -2.68 0.62 -8.29
N THR A 106 -2.31 -0.65 -8.02
CA THR A 106 -0.92 -1.08 -7.86
C THR A 106 -0.10 -0.77 -9.11
N ARG A 107 -0.65 -1.03 -10.31
CA ARG A 107 0.02 -0.72 -11.59
C ARG A 107 0.22 0.78 -11.77
N GLU A 108 -0.72 1.60 -11.31
CA GLU A 108 -0.61 3.07 -11.34
C GLU A 108 0.46 3.58 -10.39
N TYR A 109 0.43 3.15 -9.12
CA TYR A 109 1.47 3.50 -8.15
C TYR A 109 2.85 3.05 -8.59
N PHE A 110 2.97 1.85 -9.15
CA PHE A 110 4.24 1.35 -9.69
C PHE A 110 4.80 2.30 -10.76
N LYS A 111 3.98 2.75 -11.72
CA LYS A 111 4.41 3.70 -12.75
C LYS A 111 4.92 5.00 -12.12
N ILE A 112 4.29 5.48 -11.06
CA ILE A 112 4.76 6.69 -10.36
C ILE A 112 6.11 6.41 -9.67
N LEU A 113 6.24 5.29 -8.96
CA LEU A 113 7.47 4.97 -8.21
C LEU A 113 8.67 4.69 -9.10
N ALA A 114 8.49 3.91 -10.17
CA ALA A 114 9.58 3.43 -11.01
C ALA A 114 9.83 4.32 -12.26
N ILE A 115 8.84 5.08 -12.73
CA ILE A 115 8.86 5.73 -14.06
C ILE A 115 8.73 7.26 -13.97
N SER A 116 8.55 7.84 -12.78
CA SER A 116 8.35 9.29 -12.55
C SER A 116 9.36 10.23 -13.25
N ARG A 117 10.53 9.72 -13.69
CA ARG A 117 11.57 10.52 -14.34
C ARG A 117 11.95 10.13 -15.78
N SER A 118 11.20 9.28 -16.49
CA SER A 118 11.62 8.84 -17.83
C SER A 118 11.42 9.88 -18.96
N LYS A 119 10.74 11.02 -18.72
CA LYS A 119 10.68 12.12 -19.71
C LYS A 119 11.21 13.44 -19.14
N LYS A 120 12.51 13.69 -19.35
CA LYS A 120 13.10 14.89 -19.99
C LYS A 120 14.58 14.99 -19.63
N GLY A 121 15.42 14.75 -20.64
CA GLY A 121 16.86 14.99 -20.64
C GLY A 121 17.38 15.15 -22.07
N SER A 122 16.65 15.90 -22.90
CA SER A 122 17.21 16.56 -24.07
C SER A 122 17.39 18.02 -23.70
N ILE A 123 18.54 18.36 -23.12
CA ILE A 123 19.23 19.65 -23.26
C ILE A 123 20.72 19.35 -23.08
#